data_AF-A0A7F8RU90-F1
#
_entry.id   AF-A0A7F8RU90-F1
#
_cell.length_a   1.000
_cell.length_b   1.000
_cell.length_c   1.000
_cell.angle_alpha   90.00
_cell.angle_beta   90.00
_cell.angle_gamma   90.00
#
_symmetry.space_group_name_H-M   'P 1'
#
loop_
_entity.id
_entity.type
_entity.pdbx_description
1 polymer ?
#
loop_
_entity_poly.entity_id
_entity_poly.type
_entity_poly.pdbx_seq_one_letter_code
_entity_poly.pdbx_strand_id
1 'polypeptide(L)'
;MKRDDLKATLTARNREAKQLTQLERTRQRNPSDRHVISQAETELQRATMDATRTTRHLEETIDNFEKQKIKDIKVFRNSLYPPDYASRLDIVRANSKSPLQRSLSAKCVSGTGQVSTCRLRKDQQAEDDDEEDEDLDVTEEEN
;
A
#
# COMPACT_ATOMS: atom_id res chain seq x y z
N MET A 1 6.27 11.87 -9.46
CA MET A 1 7.50 12.68 -9.35
C MET A 1 7.64 13.51 -10.61
N LYS A 2 7.70 14.84 -10.50
CA LYS A 2 7.88 15.67 -11.70
C LYS A 2 9.37 15.65 -12.05
N ARG A 3 9.68 15.33 -13.31
CA ARG A 3 11.04 15.29 -13.86
C ARG A 3 11.85 16.55 -13.51
N ASP A 4 11.16 17.68 -13.43
CA ASP A 4 11.75 18.99 -13.17
C ASP A 4 12.31 19.11 -11.75
N ASP A 5 11.64 18.55 -10.74
CA ASP A 5 12.11 18.57 -9.34
C ASP A 5 13.41 17.78 -9.20
N LEU A 6 13.46 16.59 -9.82
CA LEU A 6 14.66 15.76 -9.82
C LEU A 6 15.83 16.45 -10.55
N LYS A 7 15.55 17.08 -11.70
CA LYS A 7 16.54 17.84 -12.46
C LYS A 7 17.05 19.04 -11.66
N ALA A 8 16.17 19.74 -10.93
CA ALA A 8 16.54 20.87 -10.08
C ALA A 8 17.47 20.44 -8.94
N THR A 9 17.12 19.37 -8.22
CA THR A 9 17.95 18.82 -7.14
C THR A 9 19.31 18.38 -7.66
N LEU A 10 19.36 17.66 -8.79
CA LEU A 10 20.63 17.24 -9.41
C LEU A 10 21.49 18.44 -9.82
N THR A 11 20.87 19.48 -10.38
CA THR A 11 21.59 20.70 -10.79
C THR A 11 22.16 21.44 -9.58
N ALA A 12 21.40 21.56 -8.49
CA ALA A 12 21.84 22.21 -7.27
C ALA A 12 23.01 21.45 -6.62
N ARG A 13 22.90 20.12 -6.50
CA ARG A 13 23.97 19.25 -5.96
C ARG A 13 25.25 19.29 -6.81
N ASN A 14 25.11 19.28 -8.14
CA ASN A 14 26.27 19.43 -9.03
C ASN A 14 26.93 20.81 -8.90
N ARG A 15 26.16 21.87 -8.70
CA ARG A 15 26.70 23.22 -8.46
C ARG A 15 27.47 23.27 -7.13
N GLU A 16 26.93 22.67 -6.08
CA GLU A 16 27.58 22.55 -4.78
C GLU A 16 28.92 21.80 -4.89
N ALA A 17 28.94 20.64 -5.55
CA ALA A 17 30.17 19.87 -5.76
C ALA A 17 31.25 20.64 -6.53
N LYS A 18 30.84 21.43 -7.55
CA LYS A 18 31.74 22.33 -8.27
C LYS A 18 32.32 23.41 -7.36
N GLN A 19 31.51 24.00 -6.49
CA GLN A 19 31.97 25.04 -5.57
C GLN A 19 32.89 24.49 -4.47
N LEU A 20 32.65 23.28 -3.97
CA LEU A 20 33.57 22.59 -3.05
C LEU A 20 34.94 22.41 -3.69
N THR A 21 34.96 21.86 -4.91
CA THR A 21 36.21 21.64 -5.65
C THR A 21 36.93 22.95 -5.96
N GLN A 22 36.18 24.00 -6.29
CA GLN A 22 36.73 25.32 -6.57
C GLN A 22 37.37 25.95 -5.34
N LEU A 23 36.69 25.90 -4.18
CA LEU A 23 37.22 26.42 -2.93
C LEU A 23 38.54 25.72 -2.54
N GLU A 24 38.60 24.40 -2.68
CA GLU A 24 39.80 23.62 -2.37
C GLU A 24 40.98 24.02 -3.28
N ARG A 25 40.72 24.17 -4.59
CA ARG A 25 41.74 24.65 -5.55
C ARG A 25 42.24 26.05 -5.20
N THR A 26 41.34 26.96 -4.81
CA THR A 26 41.70 28.32 -4.40
C THR A 26 42.61 28.31 -3.17
N ARG A 27 42.26 27.52 -2.15
CA ARG A 27 43.05 27.37 -0.91
C ARG A 27 44.47 26.85 -1.19
N GLN A 28 44.59 25.86 -2.08
CA GLN A 28 45.88 25.28 -2.45
C GLN A 28 46.74 26.23 -3.30
N ARG A 29 46.12 27.02 -4.17
CA ARG A 29 46.84 27.91 -5.08
C ARG A 29 47.50 29.09 -4.35
N ASN A 30 46.78 29.71 -3.42
CA ASN A 30 47.33 30.80 -2.62
C ASN A 30 46.59 30.91 -1.26
N PRO A 31 47.11 30.26 -0.20
CA PRO A 31 46.46 30.26 1.11
C PRO A 31 46.43 31.65 1.78
N SER A 32 47.28 32.58 1.35
CA SER A 32 47.33 33.94 1.90
C SER A 32 46.26 34.87 1.31
N ASP A 33 45.66 34.51 0.17
CA ASP A 33 44.60 35.30 -0.46
C ASP A 33 43.25 35.08 0.23
N ARG A 34 43.14 35.63 1.43
CA ARG A 34 41.95 35.53 2.29
C ARG A 34 40.70 36.07 1.63
N HIS A 35 40.83 37.11 0.81
CA HIS A 35 39.67 37.74 0.16
C HIS A 35 39.00 36.78 -0.82
N VAL A 36 39.78 36.15 -1.70
CA VAL A 36 39.26 35.20 -2.70
C VAL A 36 38.74 33.92 -2.02
N ILE A 37 39.40 33.45 -0.96
CA ILE A 37 38.94 32.29 -0.19
C ILE A 37 37.57 32.58 0.46
N SER A 38 37.40 33.72 1.14
CA SER A 38 36.11 34.10 1.75
C SER A 38 35.00 34.24 0.72
N GLN A 39 35.31 34.77 -0.47
CA GLN A 39 34.34 34.85 -1.55
C GLN A 39 33.87 33.45 -1.99
N ALA A 40 34.81 32.54 -2.25
CA ALA A 40 34.50 31.17 -2.64
C ALA A 40 33.75 30.38 -1.54
N GLU A 41 34.07 30.62 -0.27
CA GLU A 41 33.33 30.06 0.87
C GLU A 41 31.87 30.53 0.90
N THR A 42 31.64 31.82 0.64
CA THR A 42 30.29 32.38 0.60
C THR A 42 29.49 31.80 -0.58
N GLU A 43 30.11 31.62 -1.74
CA GLU A 43 29.47 30.98 -2.89
C GLU A 43 29.12 29.51 -2.63
N LEU A 44 30.02 28.78 -1.97
CA LEU A 44 29.78 27.41 -1.53
C LEU A 44 28.60 27.35 -0.55
N GLN A 45 28.59 28.19 0.48
CA GLN A 45 27.49 28.24 1.45
C GLN A 45 26.14 28.46 0.76
N ARG A 46 26.07 29.40 -0.19
CA ARG A 46 24.85 29.62 -0.98
C ARG A 46 24.45 28.36 -1.76
N ALA A 47 25.39 27.72 -2.46
CA ALA A 47 25.11 26.50 -3.23
C ALA A 47 24.65 25.33 -2.33
N THR A 48 25.24 25.17 -1.14
CA THR A 48 24.83 24.18 -0.14
C THR A 48 23.43 24.45 0.40
N MET A 49 23.08 25.71 0.67
CA MET A 49 21.72 26.06 1.07
C MET A 49 20.69 25.74 -0.01
N ASP A 50 21.00 26.05 -1.28
CA ASP A 50 20.14 25.74 -2.43
C ASP A 50 19.98 24.22 -2.62
N ALA A 51 21.07 23.46 -2.52
CA ALA A 51 21.05 22.01 -2.58
C ALA A 51 20.20 21.41 -1.45
N THR A 52 20.41 21.86 -0.21
CA THR A 52 19.63 21.41 0.96
C THR A 52 18.14 21.70 0.78
N ARG A 53 17.80 22.90 0.31
CA ARG A 53 16.40 23.31 0.05
C ARG A 53 15.73 22.42 -0.99
N THR A 54 16.40 22.16 -2.11
CA THR A 54 15.85 21.34 -3.20
C THR A 54 15.75 19.86 -2.82
N THR A 55 16.70 19.32 -2.06
CA THR A 55 16.63 17.98 -1.49
C THR A 55 15.39 17.81 -0.60
N ARG A 56 15.20 18.70 0.38
CA ARG A 56 14.03 18.64 1.27
C ARG A 56 12.70 18.75 0.52
N HIS A 57 12.63 19.62 -0.50
CA HIS A 57 11.43 19.73 -1.31
C HIS A 57 11.11 18.45 -2.10
N LEU A 58 12.15 17.76 -2.59
CA LEU A 58 12.00 16.48 -3.28
C LEU A 58 11.51 15.38 -2.34
N GLU A 59 12.05 15.32 -1.11
CA GLU A 59 11.59 14.42 -0.04
C GLU A 59 10.10 14.63 0.26
N GLU A 60 9.68 15.88 0.50
CA GLU A 60 8.27 16.23 0.74
C GLU A 60 7.37 15.80 -0.42
N THR A 61 7.87 15.92 -1.66
CA THR A 61 7.14 15.49 -2.86
C THR A 61 7.00 13.96 -2.94
N ILE A 62 8.04 13.23 -2.56
CA ILE A 62 8.03 11.76 -2.49
C ILE A 62 7.03 11.30 -1.41
N ASP A 63 7.12 11.87 -0.21
CA ASP A 63 6.22 11.54 0.90
C ASP A 63 4.75 11.75 0.54
N ASN A 64 4.44 12.87 -0.12
CA ASN A 64 3.08 13.17 -0.56
C ASN A 64 2.59 12.16 -1.61
N PHE A 65 3.46 11.77 -2.54
CA PHE A 65 3.14 10.76 -3.54
C PHE A 65 2.86 9.40 -2.88
N GLU A 66 3.67 8.97 -1.92
CA GLU A 66 3.48 7.71 -1.21
C GLU A 66 2.20 7.69 -0.36
N LYS A 67 1.94 8.78 0.36
CA LYS A 67 0.68 8.96 1.11
C LYS A 67 -0.52 8.86 0.18
N GLN A 68 -0.47 9.48 -0.99
CA GLN A 68 -1.56 9.41 -1.95
C GLN A 68 -1.72 8.01 -2.55
N LYS A 69 -0.62 7.35 -2.93
CA LYS A 69 -0.60 5.96 -3.42
C LYS A 69 -1.32 5.02 -2.44
N ILE A 70 -0.99 5.10 -1.14
CA ILE A 70 -1.62 4.26 -0.12
C ILE A 70 -3.12 4.56 0.01
N LYS A 71 -3.50 5.84 -0.01
CA LYS A 71 -4.93 6.24 0.02
C LYS A 71 -5.68 5.67 -1.18
N ASP A 72 -5.13 5.82 -2.38
CA ASP A 72 -5.77 5.35 -3.62
C ASP A 72 -5.95 3.83 -3.60
N ILE A 73 -4.95 3.07 -3.15
CA ILE A 73 -5.06 1.61 -2.99
C ILE A 73 -6.17 1.24 -1.99
N LYS A 74 -6.26 1.94 -0.86
CA LYS A 74 -7.32 1.70 0.13
C LYS A 74 -8.70 2.00 -0.44
N VAL A 75 -8.84 3.10 -1.19
CA VAL A 75 -10.09 3.46 -1.87
C VAL A 75 -10.48 2.36 -2.86
N PHE A 76 -9.54 1.96 -3.74
CA PHE A 76 -9.78 0.91 -4.73
C PHE A 76 -10.25 -0.40 -4.09
N ARG A 77 -9.54 -0.87 -3.05
CA ARG A 77 -9.92 -2.08 -2.31
C ARG A 77 -11.33 -1.97 -1.72
N ASN A 78 -11.64 -0.85 -1.06
CA ASN A 78 -12.94 -0.64 -0.42
C ASN A 78 -14.08 -0.53 -1.45
N SER A 79 -13.80 -0.01 -2.65
CA SER A 79 -14.78 0.05 -3.75
C SER A 79 -15.03 -1.31 -4.39
N LEU A 80 -14.02 -2.18 -4.48
CA LEU A 80 -14.17 -3.53 -5.03
C LEU A 80 -14.89 -4.49 -4.07
N TYR A 81 -14.65 -4.34 -2.77
CA TYR A 81 -15.23 -5.17 -1.73
C TYR A 81 -15.85 -4.28 -0.65
N PRO A 82 -17.10 -3.83 -0.84
CA PRO A 82 -17.82 -3.07 0.17
C PRO A 82 -17.89 -3.86 1.49
N PRO A 83 -17.72 -3.21 2.67
CA PRO A 83 -17.73 -3.90 3.97
C PRO A 83 -19.04 -4.65 4.27
N ASP A 84 -20.13 -4.22 3.63
CA ASP A 84 -21.48 -4.76 3.74
C ASP A 84 -21.88 -5.60 2.52
N TYR A 85 -20.91 -5.98 1.67
CA TYR A 85 -21.20 -6.84 0.53
C TYR A 85 -21.59 -8.23 1.01
N ALA A 86 -22.87 -8.58 0.83
CA ALA A 86 -23.37 -9.91 1.12
C ALA A 86 -22.52 -10.95 0.36
N SER A 87 -22.10 -12.01 1.05
CA SER A 87 -21.38 -13.09 0.37
C SER A 87 -22.21 -13.60 -0.80
N ARG A 88 -21.55 -14.03 -1.88
CA ARG A 88 -22.25 -14.69 -2.99
C ARG A 88 -23.16 -15.82 -2.49
N LEU A 89 -22.74 -16.54 -1.44
CA LEU A 89 -23.55 -17.58 -0.80
C LEU A 89 -24.77 -17.01 -0.06
N ASP A 90 -24.65 -15.87 0.63
CA ASP A 90 -25.76 -15.22 1.32
C ASP A 90 -26.82 -14.72 0.33
N ILE A 91 -26.37 -14.12 -0.78
CA ILE A 91 -27.24 -13.70 -1.89
C ILE A 91 -27.99 -14.90 -2.46
N VAL A 92 -27.29 -15.99 -2.78
CA VAL A 92 -27.91 -17.21 -3.32
C VAL A 92 -28.91 -17.78 -2.32
N ARG A 93 -28.56 -17.88 -1.04
CA ARG A 93 -29.43 -18.40 0.02
C ARG A 93 -30.71 -17.57 0.18
N ALA A 94 -30.61 -16.24 0.16
CA ALA A 94 -31.75 -15.34 0.28
C ALA A 94 -32.69 -15.42 -0.93
N ASN A 95 -32.15 -15.71 -2.12
CA ASN A 95 -32.93 -15.81 -3.36
C ASN A 95 -33.39 -17.23 -3.69
N SER A 96 -32.76 -18.25 -3.12
CA SER A 96 -33.18 -19.65 -3.25
C SER A 96 -34.43 -19.89 -2.42
N LYS A 97 -35.61 -19.65 -3.02
CA LYS A 97 -36.87 -20.15 -2.43
C LYS A 97 -36.85 -21.67 -2.50
N SER A 98 -37.02 -22.34 -1.36
CA SER A 98 -37.30 -23.77 -1.37
C SER A 98 -38.61 -24.01 -2.13
N PRO A 99 -38.71 -25.11 -2.93
CA PRO A 99 -39.94 -25.45 -3.64
C PRO A 99 -41.18 -25.49 -2.73
N LEU A 100 -40.97 -25.74 -1.44
CA LEU A 100 -41.99 -25.85 -0.39
C LEU A 100 -42.68 -24.52 -0.04
N GLN A 101 -42.12 -23.35 -0.40
CA GLN A 101 -42.77 -22.05 -0.15
C GLN A 101 -43.62 -21.52 -1.31
N ARG A 102 -43.65 -22.21 -2.47
CA ARG A 102 -44.52 -21.83 -3.60
C ARG A 102 -45.97 -22.31 -3.39
N SER A 103 -46.21 -23.26 -2.48
CA SER A 103 -47.52 -23.84 -2.22
C SER A 103 -48.10 -23.42 -0.86
N LEU A 104 -48.12 -22.13 -0.54
CA LEU A 104 -48.92 -21.61 0.59
C LEU A 104 -49.88 -20.54 0.09
N SER A 105 -50.78 -20.96 -0.79
CA SER A 105 -52.11 -20.35 -0.93
C SER A 105 -53.12 -21.48 -1.08
N ALA A 106 -53.46 -22.10 0.04
CA ALA A 106 -54.72 -22.78 0.20
C ALA A 106 -55.13 -22.57 1.65
N LYS A 107 -56.29 -21.94 1.84
CA LYS A 107 -56.94 -21.74 3.13
C LYS A 107 -57.08 -23.11 3.81
N CYS A 108 -56.31 -23.39 4.86
CA CYS A 108 -56.55 -24.55 5.71
C CYS A 108 -57.71 -24.21 6.65
N VAL A 109 -58.92 -24.59 6.23
CA VAL A 109 -60.08 -24.65 7.10
C VAL A 109 -60.10 -26.06 7.69
N SER A 110 -60.00 -26.13 9.02
CA SER A 110 -60.41 -27.27 9.87
C SER A 110 -59.62 -28.60 9.77
N GLY A 111 -59.38 -29.20 10.94
CA GLY A 111 -59.13 -30.66 11.05
C GLY A 111 -57.86 -31.05 11.78
N THR A 112 -57.99 -31.24 13.09
CA THR A 112 -57.20 -32.12 13.99
C THR A 112 -56.03 -32.92 13.42
N GLY A 113 -54.83 -32.61 13.94
CA GLY A 113 -53.77 -33.52 14.39
C GLY A 113 -53.26 -34.64 13.46
N GLN A 114 -52.02 -34.51 12.98
CA GLN A 114 -51.07 -35.63 12.85
C GLN A 114 -49.62 -35.17 13.04
N VAL A 115 -48.91 -35.87 13.91
CA VAL A 115 -47.45 -35.79 14.10
C VAL A 115 -46.79 -36.46 12.90
N SER A 116 -45.95 -35.75 12.15
CA SER A 116 -45.09 -36.34 11.11
C SER A 116 -43.64 -36.35 11.59
N THR A 117 -43.22 -37.49 12.12
CA THR A 117 -41.81 -37.82 12.34
C THR A 117 -41.20 -38.31 11.03
N CYS A 118 -40.22 -37.61 10.47
CA CYS A 118 -39.35 -38.20 9.44
C CYS A 118 -37.96 -38.41 10.03
N ARG A 119 -37.55 -39.67 9.96
CA ARG A 119 -36.56 -40.34 10.78
C ARG A 119 -35.14 -40.11 10.27
N LEU A 120 -34.22 -40.06 11.23
CA LEU A 120 -32.81 -40.38 11.13
C LEU A 120 -32.56 -41.69 10.37
N ARG A 121 -31.62 -41.69 9.41
CA ARG A 121 -30.82 -42.87 9.08
C ARG A 121 -29.35 -42.47 8.90
N LYS A 122 -28.51 -43.31 9.48
CA LYS A 122 -27.06 -43.28 9.63
C LYS A 122 -26.57 -44.55 8.98
N ASP A 123 -25.61 -44.45 8.05
CA ASP A 123 -24.76 -45.53 7.49
C ASP A 123 -23.54 -44.77 6.88
N GLN A 124 -22.40 -44.57 7.56
CA GLN A 124 -21.26 -45.46 7.91
C GLN A 124 -20.33 -45.81 6.72
N GLN A 125 -19.15 -45.18 6.62
CA GLN A 125 -17.81 -45.77 6.31
C GLN A 125 -16.74 -44.63 6.30
N ALA A 126 -15.87 -44.55 7.31
CA ALA A 126 -14.42 -44.88 7.34
C ALA A 126 -13.52 -43.87 6.58
N GLU A 127 -12.80 -43.02 7.31
CA GLU A 127 -11.34 -43.07 7.59
C GLU A 127 -10.51 -42.75 6.33
N ASP A 128 -9.86 -41.58 6.32
CA ASP A 128 -8.42 -41.45 6.06
C ASP A 128 -8.01 -40.02 6.44
N ASP A 129 -7.15 -39.94 7.45
CA ASP A 129 -6.31 -38.81 7.83
C ASP A 129 -5.48 -38.36 6.62
N ASP A 130 -5.24 -37.06 6.51
CA ASP A 130 -3.94 -36.51 6.11
C ASP A 130 -3.92 -35.03 6.54
N GLU A 131 -3.31 -34.79 7.70
CA GLU A 131 -2.73 -33.50 8.06
C GLU A 131 -1.43 -33.33 7.25
N GLU A 132 -1.26 -32.23 6.53
CA GLU A 132 0.05 -31.55 6.45
C GLU A 132 -0.19 -30.03 6.39
N ASP A 133 0.09 -29.39 7.52
CA ASP A 133 0.48 -27.98 7.61
C ASP A 133 1.81 -27.81 6.87
N GLU A 134 1.86 -26.95 5.85
CA GLU A 134 3.11 -26.34 5.39
C GLU A 134 3.09 -24.84 5.66
N ASP A 135 3.67 -24.48 6.81
CA ASP A 135 4.21 -23.15 7.07
C ASP A 135 5.35 -22.87 6.07
N LEU A 136 5.12 -21.99 5.10
CA LEU A 136 6.19 -21.43 4.29
C LEU A 136 6.80 -20.21 5.01
N ASP A 137 7.75 -20.50 5.90
CA ASP A 137 8.80 -19.54 6.27
C ASP A 137 9.86 -19.53 5.17
N VAL A 138 9.94 -18.44 4.42
CA VAL A 138 11.11 -18.12 3.60
C VAL A 138 11.72 -16.86 4.18
N THR A 139 12.63 -17.08 5.11
CA THR A 139 13.71 -16.15 5.42
C THR A 139 14.69 -16.17 4.26
N GLU A 140 14.74 -15.09 3.48
CA GLU A 140 15.93 -14.78 2.70
C GLU A 140 16.57 -13.52 3.27
N GLU A 141 17.55 -13.81 4.12
CA GLU A 141 18.67 -12.98 4.53
C GLU A 141 19.57 -12.78 3.32
N GLU A 142 19.64 -11.56 2.76
CA GLU A 142 20.73 -11.18 1.85
C GLU A 142 21.68 -10.22 2.56
N ASN A 143 22.93 -10.69 2.63
CA ASN A 143 24.15 -10.05 3.10
C ASN A 143 24.82 -9.28 1.95
#